data_AF-A0A4U8WEK4-F1
#
_entry.id   AF-A0A4U8WEK4-F1
#
_cell.length_a   1.000
_cell.length_b   1.000
_cell.length_c   1.000
_cell.angle_alpha   90.00
_cell.angle_beta   90.00
_cell.angle_gamma   90.00
#
_symmetry.space_group_name_H-M   'P 1'
#
loop_
_entity.id
_entity.type
_entity.pdbx_description
1 polymer ?
#
loop_
_entity_poly.entity_id
_entity_poly.type
_entity_poly.pdbx_seq_one_letter_code
_entity_poly.pdbx_strand_id
1 'polypeptide(L)'
;MKKTLSILTCGLLVIIVFIMDYPLKKKTLYGKYINMNYQNSTCCVEAPHEPDTLILFSNGNFESRFFGRGQFKVSDGISPKIEFHYKSFDKSILYSTYFLNKLFDKPKIILNADTNHVYVKMN
;
A
#
# COMPACT_ATOMS: atom_id res chain seq x y z
N MET A 1 -17.24 39.31 0.71
CA MET A 1 -16.28 38.71 -0.25
C MET A 1 -15.05 38.12 0.43
N LYS A 2 -14.23 38.88 1.18
CA LYS A 2 -13.05 38.30 1.87
C LYS A 2 -13.37 37.18 2.87
N LYS A 3 -14.44 37.34 3.66
CA LYS A 3 -14.90 36.33 4.64
C LYS A 3 -15.42 35.05 3.96
N THR A 4 -16.24 35.20 2.93
CA THR A 4 -16.74 34.07 2.12
C THR A 4 -15.60 33.34 1.39
N LEU A 5 -14.63 34.06 0.85
CA LEU A 5 -13.44 33.47 0.24
C LEU A 5 -12.59 32.71 1.26
N SER A 6 -12.38 33.26 2.47
CA SER A 6 -11.65 32.56 3.54
C SER A 6 -12.34 31.27 3.98
N ILE A 7 -13.68 31.27 4.08
CA ILE A 7 -14.44 30.06 4.43
C ILE A 7 -14.29 28.99 3.34
N LEU A 8 -14.38 29.38 2.06
CA LEU A 8 -14.16 28.46 0.93
C LEU A 8 -12.74 27.88 0.93
N THR A 9 -11.72 28.71 1.15
CA THR A 9 -10.32 28.25 1.22
C THR A 9 -10.09 27.30 2.39
N CYS A 10 -10.67 27.59 3.56
CA CYS A 10 -10.57 26.73 4.73
C CYS A 10 -11.28 25.38 4.49
N GLY A 11 -12.48 25.41 3.90
CA GLY A 11 -13.22 24.21 3.52
C GLY A 11 -12.42 23.32 2.55
N LEU A 12 -11.79 23.93 1.54
CA LEU A 12 -10.95 23.21 0.58
C LEU A 12 -9.72 22.58 1.24
N LEU A 13 -9.05 23.30 2.15
CA LEU A 13 -7.91 22.78 2.92
C LEU A 13 -8.32 21.57 3.77
N VAL A 14 -9.48 21.63 4.42
CA VAL A 14 -10.00 20.49 5.19
C VAL A 14 -10.19 19.29 4.29
N ILE A 15 -10.81 19.45 3.12
CA ILE A 15 -11.01 18.34 2.16
C ILE A 15 -9.65 17.75 1.75
N ILE A 16 -8.65 18.57 1.45
CA ILE A 16 -7.29 18.12 1.07
C ILE A 16 -6.68 17.22 2.15
N VAL A 17 -6.80 17.61 3.43
CA VAL A 17 -6.29 16.85 4.58
C VAL A 17 -6.91 15.45 4.65
N PHE A 18 -8.18 15.29 4.28
CA PHE A 18 -8.85 13.98 4.31
C PHE A 18 -8.55 13.09 3.10
N ILE A 19 -8.19 13.66 1.94
CA ILE A 19 -7.96 12.88 0.71
C ILE A 19 -6.49 12.54 0.46
N MET A 20 -5.55 13.27 1.07
CA MET A 20 -4.12 13.06 0.85
C MET A 20 -3.57 11.82 1.57
N ASP A 21 -2.54 11.22 0.98
CA ASP A 21 -1.76 10.16 1.63
C ASP A 21 -0.68 10.76 2.53
N TYR A 22 -0.55 10.19 3.73
CA TYR A 22 0.44 10.59 4.71
C TYR A 22 1.69 9.72 4.62
N PRO A 23 2.89 10.27 4.94
CA PRO A 23 4.10 9.48 5.04
C PRO A 23 3.94 8.31 6.02
N LEU A 24 4.49 7.14 5.66
CA LEU A 24 4.44 5.97 6.52
C LEU A 24 5.40 6.12 7.69
N LYS A 25 4.94 5.79 8.88
CA LYS A 25 5.81 5.66 10.07
C LYS A 25 6.23 4.20 10.20
N LYS A 26 7.38 3.93 10.83
CA LYS A 26 7.84 2.55 11.08
C LYS A 26 6.75 1.64 11.67
N LYS A 27 5.96 2.16 12.61
CA LYS A 27 4.84 1.43 13.24
C LYS A 27 3.69 1.06 12.29
N THR A 28 3.47 1.87 11.24
CA THR A 28 2.41 1.62 10.25
C THR A 28 2.91 0.79 9.08
N LEU A 29 4.22 0.82 8.82
CA LEU A 29 4.88 0.09 7.75
C LEU A 29 5.03 -1.41 8.06
N TYR A 30 5.62 -1.76 9.21
CA TYR A 30 5.98 -3.16 9.49
C TYR A 30 4.81 -3.96 10.07
N GLY A 31 4.79 -5.26 9.77
CA GLY A 31 3.82 -6.22 10.29
C GLY A 31 3.02 -6.93 9.19
N LYS A 32 1.89 -7.52 9.59
CA LYS A 32 1.04 -8.34 8.71
C LYS A 32 0.05 -7.51 7.91
N TYR A 33 -0.16 -7.91 6.66
CA TYR A 33 -1.14 -7.39 5.72
C TYR A 33 -1.93 -8.54 5.11
N ILE A 34 -3.24 -8.39 4.99
CA ILE A 34 -4.13 -9.41 4.42
C ILE A 34 -4.56 -8.99 3.02
N ASN A 35 -4.48 -9.93 2.08
CA ASN A 35 -4.98 -9.75 0.72
C ASN A 35 -6.50 -9.61 0.75
N MET A 36 -7.01 -8.52 0.20
CA MET A 36 -8.43 -8.20 0.12
C MET A 36 -8.84 -8.02 -1.35
N ASN A 37 -10.08 -8.38 -1.67
CA ASN A 37 -10.64 -8.29 -3.02
C ASN A 37 -9.92 -9.19 -4.06
N TYR A 38 -9.25 -10.25 -3.58
CA TYR A 38 -8.58 -11.25 -4.42
C TYR A 38 -9.51 -12.09 -5.29
N GLN A 39 -10.82 -12.03 -5.06
CA GLN A 39 -11.84 -12.70 -5.87
C GLN A 39 -12.27 -11.90 -7.10
N ASN A 40 -11.82 -10.64 -7.21
CA ASN A 40 -12.06 -9.87 -8.43
C ASN A 40 -11.43 -10.56 -9.64
N SER A 41 -11.97 -10.32 -10.83
CA SER A 41 -11.47 -10.93 -12.06
C SER A 41 -9.95 -10.77 -12.17
N THR A 42 -9.26 -11.87 -12.45
CA THR A 42 -7.79 -11.91 -12.57
C THR A 42 -7.30 -10.78 -13.48
N CYS A 43 -6.68 -9.78 -12.87
CA CYS A 43 -6.28 -8.55 -13.56
C CYS A 43 -4.79 -8.52 -13.91
N CYS A 44 -3.95 -9.21 -13.13
CA CYS A 44 -2.51 -9.23 -13.29
C CYS A 44 -1.89 -10.50 -12.69
N VAL A 45 -0.78 -10.97 -13.25
CA VAL A 45 -0.09 -12.19 -12.78
C VAL A 45 0.78 -11.93 -11.55
N GLU A 46 1.07 -10.66 -11.27
CA GLU A 46 1.91 -10.18 -10.18
C GLU A 46 1.16 -10.02 -8.84
N ALA A 47 -0.16 -10.24 -8.83
CA ALA A 47 -0.99 -10.15 -7.64
C ALA A 47 -1.60 -11.51 -7.26
N PRO A 48 -1.71 -11.85 -5.96
CA PRO A 48 -2.37 -13.07 -5.53
C PRO A 48 -3.88 -12.98 -5.73
N HIS A 49 -4.45 -13.86 -6.56
CA HIS A 49 -5.91 -14.03 -6.75
C HIS A 49 -6.49 -15.11 -5.82
N GLU A 50 -5.89 -15.24 -4.64
CA GLU A 50 -6.27 -16.17 -3.59
C GLU A 50 -5.96 -15.54 -2.21
N PRO A 51 -6.53 -16.06 -1.10
CA PRO A 51 -6.19 -15.57 0.23
C PRO A 51 -4.67 -15.63 0.47
N ASP A 52 -4.07 -14.50 0.82
CA ASP A 52 -2.64 -14.44 1.15
C ASP A 52 -2.39 -13.44 2.29
N THR A 53 -1.29 -13.65 2.99
CA THR A 53 -0.82 -12.77 4.07
C THR A 53 0.62 -12.37 3.79
N LEU A 54 0.83 -11.07 3.61
CA LEU A 54 2.16 -10.48 3.47
C LEU A 54 2.64 -10.00 4.84
N ILE A 55 3.86 -10.37 5.23
CA ILE A 55 4.51 -9.94 6.46
C ILE A 55 5.73 -9.10 6.10
N LEU A 56 5.74 -7.83 6.50
CA LEU A 56 6.90 -6.95 6.37
C LEU A 56 7.68 -6.89 7.67
N PHE A 57 8.93 -7.36 7.66
CA PHE A 57 9.81 -7.33 8.82
C PHE A 57 10.61 -6.02 8.89
N SER A 58 10.94 -5.57 10.10
CA SER A 58 11.70 -4.32 10.31
C SER A 58 13.14 -4.37 9.80
N ASN A 59 13.66 -5.56 9.49
CA ASN A 59 14.99 -5.76 8.92
C ASN A 59 15.02 -5.67 7.37
N GLY A 60 13.90 -5.28 6.73
CA GLY A 60 13.82 -5.14 5.28
C GLY A 60 13.52 -6.43 4.52
N ASN A 61 13.21 -7.53 5.22
CA ASN A 61 12.75 -8.77 4.59
C ASN A 61 11.21 -8.86 4.61
N PHE A 62 10.64 -9.65 3.72
CA PHE A 62 9.22 -9.99 3.75
C PHE A 62 8.98 -11.48 3.54
N GLU A 63 7.78 -11.93 3.89
CA GLU A 63 7.28 -13.28 3.63
C GLU A 63 5.80 -13.25 3.24
N SER A 64 5.42 -14.07 2.27
CA SER A 64 4.02 -14.34 1.90
C SER A 64 3.91 -15.72 1.25
N ARG A 65 2.70 -16.29 1.15
CA ARG A 65 2.51 -17.57 0.46
C ARG A 65 2.70 -17.42 -1.05
N PHE A 66 2.26 -16.31 -1.62
CA PHE A 66 2.31 -16.07 -3.06
C PHE A 66 3.70 -15.68 -3.56
N PHE A 67 4.33 -14.68 -2.95
CA PHE A 67 5.66 -14.20 -3.37
C PHE A 67 6.82 -15.00 -2.74
N GLY A 68 6.54 -15.86 -1.76
CA GLY A 68 7.56 -16.51 -0.96
C GLY A 68 8.29 -15.52 -0.04
N ARG A 69 9.62 -15.66 0.05
CA ARG A 69 10.49 -14.80 0.87
C ARG A 69 11.34 -13.90 -0.01
N GLY A 70 11.55 -12.66 0.45
CA GLY A 70 12.35 -11.69 -0.28
C GLY A 70 12.73 -10.49 0.55
N GLN A 71 13.26 -9.47 -0.13
CA GLN A 71 13.61 -8.18 0.44
C GLN A 71 12.70 -7.10 -0.10
N PHE A 72 12.42 -6.08 0.69
CA PHE A 72 11.67 -4.92 0.23
C PHE A 72 12.38 -3.62 0.54
N LYS A 73 12.11 -2.62 -0.29
CA LYS A 73 12.55 -1.23 -0.08
C LYS A 73 11.35 -0.31 -0.12
N VAL A 74 11.39 0.74 0.69
CA VAL A 74 10.37 1.79 0.69
C VAL A 74 11.05 3.11 0.33
N SER A 75 10.41 3.86 -0.56
CA SER A 75 10.76 5.26 -0.81
C SER A 75 9.69 6.15 -0.20
N ASP A 76 10.11 7.05 0.68
CA ASP A 76 9.21 7.98 1.36
C ASP A 76 8.83 9.16 0.44
N GLY A 77 7.63 9.72 0.62
CA GLY A 77 7.13 10.85 -0.16
C GLY A 77 5.62 11.03 -0.07
N ILE A 78 5.06 11.87 -0.95
CA ILE A 78 3.61 12.15 -1.07
C ILE A 78 2.84 10.91 -1.57
N SER A 79 3.53 9.93 -2.15
CA SER A 79 3.01 8.59 -2.46
C SER A 79 4.12 7.57 -2.20
N PRO A 80 4.18 6.99 -0.98
CA PRO A 80 5.25 6.08 -0.61
C PRO A 80 5.22 4.84 -1.49
N LYS A 81 6.33 4.53 -2.17
CA LYS A 81 6.43 3.33 -3.00
C LYS A 81 7.10 2.20 -2.24
N ILE A 82 6.68 0.98 -2.55
CA ILE A 82 7.32 -0.25 -2.09
C ILE A 82 7.78 -1.08 -3.27
N GLU A 83 9.01 -1.55 -3.19
CA GLU A 83 9.62 -2.46 -4.16
C GLU A 83 9.90 -3.79 -3.47
N PHE A 84 9.40 -4.88 -4.05
CA PHE A 84 9.64 -6.24 -3.64
C PHE A 84 10.67 -6.89 -4.55
N HIS A 85 11.67 -7.50 -3.94
CA HIS A 85 12.72 -8.27 -4.61
C HIS A 85 12.65 -9.71 -4.10
N TYR A 86 12.31 -10.65 -4.97
CA TYR A 86 12.16 -12.06 -4.62
C TYR A 86 12.61 -12.97 -5.77
N LYS A 87 12.70 -14.27 -5.49
CA LYS A 87 13.01 -15.27 -6.52
C LYS A 87 11.76 -16.07 -6.87
N SER A 88 11.55 -16.27 -8.16
CA SER A 88 10.53 -17.18 -8.69
C SER A 88 11.13 -17.96 -9.85
N PHE A 89 11.03 -19.30 -9.82
CA PHE A 89 11.65 -20.19 -10.82
C PHE A 89 13.11 -19.83 -11.13
N ASP A 90 13.91 -19.65 -10.07
CA ASP A 90 15.34 -19.25 -10.10
C ASP A 90 15.66 -17.89 -10.75
N LYS A 91 14.63 -17.10 -11.11
CA LYS A 91 14.78 -15.75 -11.63
C LYS A 91 14.52 -14.72 -10.54
N SER A 92 15.34 -13.67 -10.51
CA SER A 92 15.10 -12.51 -9.66
C SER A 92 13.97 -11.68 -10.25
N ILE A 93 12.92 -11.45 -9.47
CA ILE A 93 11.75 -10.65 -9.83
C ILE A 93 11.78 -9.35 -9.01
N LEU A 94 11.43 -8.26 -9.68
CA LEU A 94 11.18 -6.96 -9.06
C LEU A 94 9.72 -6.59 -9.31
N TYR A 95 8.99 -6.33 -8.23
CA TYR A 95 7.61 -5.84 -8.30
C TYR A 95 7.51 -4.53 -7.52
N SER A 96 7.08 -3.47 -8.18
CA SER A 96 6.97 -2.13 -7.59
C SER A 96 5.50 -1.72 -7.51
N THR A 97 5.11 -1.19 -6.36
CA THR A 97 3.78 -0.62 -6.15
C THR A 97 3.86 0.47 -5.08
N TYR A 98 2.73 0.93 -4.57
CA TYR A 98 2.63 2.03 -3.62
C TYR A 98 1.67 1.74 -2.48
N PHE A 99 1.86 2.51 -1.41
CA PHE A 99 0.98 2.50 -0.27
C PHE A 99 -0.11 3.55 -0.39
N LEU A 100 -1.28 3.26 0.18
CA LEU A 100 -2.24 4.27 0.59
C LEU A 100 -2.24 4.37 2.11
N ASN A 101 -2.16 5.58 2.63
CA ASN A 101 -2.09 5.85 4.06
C ASN A 101 -2.89 7.12 4.37
N LYS A 102 -4.21 7.00 4.24
CA LYS A 102 -5.15 8.09 4.47
C LYS A 102 -5.48 8.23 5.94
N LEU A 103 -5.88 9.43 6.35
CA LEU A 103 -6.37 9.69 7.69
C LEU A 103 -7.60 8.80 7.98
N PHE A 104 -7.63 8.15 9.14
CA PHE A 104 -8.70 7.24 9.60
C PHE A 104 -8.87 5.93 8.80
N ASP A 105 -8.03 5.64 7.81
CA ASP A 105 -8.01 4.35 7.12
C ASP A 105 -6.84 3.49 7.61
N LYS A 106 -6.93 2.17 7.42
CA LYS A 106 -5.79 1.28 7.63
C LYS A 106 -4.81 1.47 6.47
N PRO A 107 -3.47 1.43 6.72
CA PRO A 107 -2.49 1.42 5.63
C PRO A 107 -2.76 0.26 4.66
N LYS A 108 -2.66 0.55 3.37
CA LYS A 108 -2.86 -0.42 2.29
C LYS A 108 -1.65 -0.44 1.38
N ILE A 109 -1.34 -1.60 0.81
CA ILE A 109 -0.44 -1.73 -0.34
C ILE A 109 -1.33 -2.06 -1.53
N ILE A 110 -1.27 -1.24 -2.57
CA ILE A 110 -2.07 -1.46 -3.78
C ILE A 110 -1.47 -2.60 -4.59
N LEU A 111 -2.29 -3.54 -5.05
CA LEU A 111 -1.87 -4.58 -6.00
C LEU A 111 -2.37 -4.26 -7.40
N ASN A 112 -3.61 -3.77 -7.48
CA ASN A 112 -4.22 -3.22 -8.69
C ASN A 112 -5.21 -2.12 -8.32
N ALA A 113 -5.04 -0.93 -8.89
CA ALA A 113 -5.85 0.24 -8.56
C ALA A 113 -7.26 0.17 -9.16
N ASP A 114 -7.40 -0.34 -10.39
CA ASP A 114 -8.67 -0.38 -11.12
C ASP A 114 -9.69 -1.31 -10.45
N THR A 115 -9.20 -2.42 -9.89
CA THR A 115 -10.02 -3.41 -9.20
C THR A 115 -10.02 -3.24 -7.68
N ASN A 116 -9.35 -2.21 -7.15
CA ASN A 116 -9.15 -2.03 -5.71
C ASN A 116 -8.63 -3.31 -5.02
N HIS A 117 -7.77 -4.06 -5.70
CA HIS A 117 -7.11 -5.25 -5.17
C HIS A 117 -5.94 -4.80 -4.31
N VAL A 118 -5.98 -5.11 -3.02
CA VAL A 118 -5.08 -4.51 -2.03
C VAL A 118 -4.68 -5.47 -0.93
N TYR A 119 -3.50 -5.24 -0.38
CA TYR A 119 -3.11 -5.73 0.94
C TYR A 119 -3.50 -4.70 2.00
N VAL A 120 -4.28 -5.08 3.02
CA VAL A 120 -4.67 -4.19 4.13
C VAL A 120 -3.91 -4.57 5.40
N LYS A 121 -3.30 -3.60 6.08
CA LYS A 121 -2.57 -3.80 7.34
C LYS A 121 -3.50 -4.39 8.41
N MET A 122 -3.10 -5.49 9.04
CA MET A 122 -3.70 -5.92 10.31
C MET A 122 -3.12 -5.10 11.46
N ASN A 123 -3.98 -4.73 12.41
CA ASN A 123 -3.65 -3.91 13.58
C ASN A 123 -2.25 -4.19 14.14
#